data_AF-A0A7S4FDC1-F1
#
_entry.id   AF-A0A7S4FDC1-F1
#
_cell.length_a   1.000
_cell.length_b   1.000
_cell.length_c   1.000
_cell.angle_alpha   90.00
_cell.angle_beta   90.00
_cell.angle_gamma   90.00
#
_symmetry.space_group_name_H-M   'P 1'
#
loop_
_entity.id
_entity.type
_entity.pdbx_description
1 polymer ?
#
loop_
_entity_poly.entity_id
_entity_poly.type
_entity_poly.pdbx_seq_one_letter_code
_entity_poly.pdbx_strand_id
1 'polypeptide(L)'
;VGPNNKKLTLLCGSPHYSCPEIFAQQEYYGSHADIWSLGVLVYTMLAGQFPFQANSMEALGKKVLRGKWDRPLAASAAATALIQTMLVVQAPKRARLSDICSHAWVLDGARSAD
;
A
#
# COMPACT_ATOMS: atom_id res chain seq x y z
N VAL A 1 -25.25 -11.00 5.92
CA VAL A 1 -24.07 -10.31 6.52
C VAL A 1 -22.88 -11.24 6.37
N GLY A 2 -22.01 -11.02 5.38
CA GLY A 2 -20.86 -11.90 5.10
C GLY A 2 -19.69 -11.65 6.06
N PRO A 3 -18.72 -12.58 6.18
CA PRO A 3 -17.65 -12.57 7.19
C PRO A 3 -16.57 -11.47 7.01
N ASN A 4 -16.77 -10.50 6.12
CA ASN A 4 -15.74 -9.56 5.67
C ASN A 4 -15.62 -8.25 6.46
N ASN A 5 -16.26 -8.13 7.65
CA ASN A 5 -16.23 -6.88 8.42
C ASN A 5 -15.56 -7.01 9.81
N LYS A 6 -14.74 -8.05 9.99
CA LYS A 6 -14.01 -8.27 11.25
C LYS A 6 -12.75 -7.42 11.25
N LYS A 7 -12.58 -6.61 12.29
CA LYS A 7 -11.33 -5.89 12.52
C LYS A 7 -10.29 -6.79 13.18
N LEU A 8 -9.02 -6.53 12.91
CA LEU A 8 -7.89 -7.30 13.41
C LEU A 8 -7.07 -6.48 14.42
N THR A 9 -6.39 -7.19 15.33
CA THR A 9 -5.52 -6.60 16.38
C THR A 9 -4.12 -7.22 16.45
N LEU A 10 -3.88 -8.38 15.79
CA LEU A 10 -2.60 -9.08 15.84
C LEU A 10 -1.58 -8.45 14.87
N LEU A 11 -0.33 -8.32 15.34
CA LEU A 11 0.82 -7.94 14.53
C LEU A 11 1.44 -9.21 13.91
N CYS A 12 1.25 -9.41 12.61
CA CYS A 12 1.97 -10.43 11.84
C CYS A 12 2.49 -9.83 10.53
N GLY A 13 3.65 -10.29 10.05
CA GLY A 13 4.26 -9.85 8.79
C GLY A 13 5.56 -9.04 8.94
N SER A 14 6.17 -8.70 7.80
CA SER A 14 7.36 -7.83 7.76
C SER A 14 6.95 -6.36 7.94
N PRO A 15 7.56 -5.61 8.87
CA PRO A 15 7.18 -4.23 9.21
C PRO A 15 7.12 -3.25 8.02
N HIS A 16 7.87 -3.54 6.96
CA HIS A 16 7.91 -2.70 5.75
C HIS A 16 6.59 -2.68 4.97
N TYR A 17 5.77 -3.73 5.11
CA TYR A 17 4.46 -3.83 4.46
C TYR A 17 3.31 -3.37 5.37
N SER A 18 3.58 -3.12 6.65
CA SER A 18 2.54 -2.75 7.63
C SER A 18 1.94 -1.38 7.32
N CYS A 19 0.62 -1.29 7.44
CA CYS A 19 -0.15 -0.06 7.22
C CYS A 19 -0.06 0.92 8.41
N PRO A 20 -0.38 2.21 8.20
CA PRO A 20 -0.33 3.25 9.23
C PRO A 20 -1.11 2.93 10.51
N GLU A 21 -2.28 2.33 10.38
CA GLU A 21 -3.14 1.97 11.50
C GLU A 21 -2.54 0.90 12.41
N ILE A 22 -1.69 0.02 11.88
CA ILE A 22 -0.88 -0.91 12.68
C ILE A 22 0.13 -0.14 13.55
N PHE A 23 0.85 0.82 12.96
CA PHE A 23 1.80 1.66 13.72
C PHE A 23 1.12 2.60 14.72
N ALA A 24 -0.15 2.98 14.45
CA ALA A 24 -0.99 3.74 15.35
C ALA A 24 -1.65 2.87 16.44
N GLN A 25 -1.41 1.55 16.46
CA GLN A 25 -2.04 0.60 17.38
C GLN A 25 -3.58 0.64 17.34
N GLN A 26 -4.14 0.85 16.15
CA GLN A 26 -5.57 0.92 15.91
C GLN A 26 -6.08 -0.40 15.33
N GLU A 27 -7.33 -0.73 15.65
CA GLU A 27 -8.02 -1.82 14.95
C GLU A 27 -8.17 -1.49 13.46
N TYR A 28 -7.99 -2.49 12.61
CA TYR A 28 -7.96 -2.29 11.16
C TYR A 28 -8.80 -3.30 10.40
N TYR A 29 -9.26 -2.89 9.22
CA TYR A 29 -9.91 -3.79 8.27
C TYR A 29 -8.85 -4.43 7.38
N GLY A 30 -8.79 -5.76 7.36
CA GLY A 30 -7.82 -6.53 6.56
C GLY A 30 -7.79 -6.07 5.10
N SER A 31 -8.96 -5.85 4.49
CA SER A 31 -9.06 -5.38 3.10
C SER A 31 -8.28 -4.08 2.83
N HIS A 32 -8.29 -3.11 3.75
CA HIS A 32 -7.56 -1.85 3.57
C HIS A 32 -6.06 -2.00 3.87
N ALA A 33 -5.71 -2.90 4.80
CA ALA A 33 -4.31 -3.25 5.07
C ALA A 33 -3.67 -3.99 3.90
N ASP A 34 -4.42 -4.85 3.23
CA ASP A 34 -3.98 -5.57 2.02
C ASP A 34 -3.70 -4.58 0.88
N ILE A 35 -4.56 -3.57 0.67
CA ILE A 35 -4.33 -2.53 -0.35
C ILE A 35 -3.06 -1.74 -0.07
N TRP A 36 -2.79 -1.39 1.19
CA TRP A 36 -1.54 -0.74 1.56
C TRP A 36 -0.33 -1.63 1.25
N SER A 37 -0.37 -2.90 1.68
CA SER A 37 0.70 -3.87 1.46
C SER A 37 0.97 -4.10 -0.03
N LEU A 38 -0.09 -4.14 -0.85
CA LEU A 38 0.00 -4.21 -2.31
C LEU A 38 0.66 -2.96 -2.88
N GLY A 39 0.34 -1.78 -2.36
CA GLY A 39 0.99 -0.53 -2.76
C GLY A 39 2.50 -0.53 -2.48
N VAL A 40 2.91 -1.02 -1.32
CA VAL A 40 4.32 -1.22 -0.96
C VAL A 40 4.99 -2.20 -1.92
N LEU A 41 4.33 -3.32 -2.24
CA LEU A 41 4.85 -4.33 -3.15
C LEU A 41 5.04 -3.78 -4.56
N VAL A 42 4.01 -3.14 -5.14
CA VAL A 42 4.08 -2.53 -6.49
C VAL A 42 5.19 -1.49 -6.56
N TYR A 43 5.29 -0.62 -5.55
CA TYR A 43 6.41 0.31 -5.45
C TYR A 43 7.76 -0.41 -5.47
N THR A 44 7.91 -1.46 -4.66
CA THR A 44 9.17 -2.17 -4.47
C THR A 44 9.61 -2.88 -5.75
N MET A 45 8.67 -3.45 -6.50
CA MET A 45 8.95 -4.05 -7.82
C MET A 45 9.47 -3.03 -8.83
N LEU A 46 8.99 -1.78 -8.79
CA LEU A 46 9.39 -0.72 -9.73
C LEU A 46 10.65 0.04 -9.28
N ALA A 47 10.86 0.16 -7.98
CA ALA A 47 11.94 0.95 -7.40
C ALA A 47 13.17 0.13 -7.00
N GLY A 48 13.02 -1.19 -6.83
CA GLY A 48 14.05 -2.07 -6.25
C GLY A 48 14.31 -1.85 -4.75
N GLN A 49 13.49 -1.03 -4.10
CA GLN A 49 13.62 -0.67 -2.68
C GLN A 49 12.24 -0.33 -2.08
N PHE A 50 12.12 -0.34 -0.75
CA PHE A 50 10.86 0.00 -0.08
C PHE A 50 10.57 1.51 -0.12
N PRO A 51 9.28 1.91 -0.15
CA PRO A 51 8.87 3.31 -0.08
C PRO A 51 9.15 3.95 1.29
N PHE A 52 9.19 3.12 2.35
CA PHE A 52 9.49 3.55 3.71
C PHE A 52 10.58 2.65 4.30
N GLN A 53 11.69 3.27 4.72
CA GLN A 53 12.82 2.58 5.37
C GLN A 53 13.39 3.45 6.48
N ALA A 54 13.82 2.83 7.57
CA ALA A 54 14.49 3.51 8.67
C ALA A 54 15.32 2.52 9.51
N ASN A 55 16.23 3.06 10.32
CA ASN A 55 17.13 2.26 11.15
C ASN A 55 16.49 1.76 12.46
N SER A 56 15.24 2.15 12.74
CA SER A 56 14.48 1.69 13.91
C SER A 56 12.99 1.60 13.60
N MET A 57 12.29 0.76 14.35
CA MET A 57 10.84 0.57 14.20
C MET A 57 10.07 1.87 14.46
N GLU A 58 10.51 2.66 15.45
CA GLU A 58 9.90 3.96 15.77
C GLU A 58 10.06 4.95 14.61
N ALA A 59 11.26 5.03 14.03
CA ALA A 59 11.52 5.91 12.89
C ALA A 59 10.78 5.45 11.63
N LEU A 60 10.64 4.13 11.42
CA LEU A 60 9.84 3.56 10.35
C LEU A 60 8.37 3.94 10.52
N GLY A 61 7.82 3.77 11.73
CA GLY A 61 6.44 4.15 12.06
C GLY A 61 6.17 5.63 11.79
N LYS A 62 7.09 6.54 12.19
CA LYS A 62 6.97 7.98 11.87
C LYS A 62 6.89 8.25 10.37
N LYS A 63 7.67 7.53 9.55
CA LYS A 63 7.63 7.67 8.08
C LYS A 63 6.32 7.12 7.49
N VAL A 64 5.90 5.95 7.93
CA VAL A 64 4.66 5.30 7.49
C VAL A 64 3.43 6.16 7.85
N LEU A 65 3.35 6.64 9.09
CA LEU A 65 2.27 7.53 9.55
C LEU A 65 2.23 8.88 8.80
N ARG A 66 3.40 9.37 8.35
CA ARG A 66 3.49 10.57 7.50
C ARG A 66 3.04 10.29 6.07
N GLY A 67 3.16 9.06 5.59
CA GLY A 67 2.71 8.61 4.26
C GLY A 67 3.41 9.29 3.09
N LYS A 68 4.58 9.89 3.30
CA LYS A 68 5.37 10.50 2.22
C LYS A 68 6.41 9.51 1.71
N TRP A 69 6.36 9.27 0.41
CA TRP A 69 7.26 8.41 -0.34
C TRP A 69 7.68 9.13 -1.63
N ASP A 70 8.85 8.78 -2.15
CA ASP A 70 9.41 9.42 -3.35
C ASP A 70 9.03 8.64 -4.61
N ARG A 71 8.70 9.31 -5.70
CA ARG A 71 8.35 8.62 -6.96
C ARG A 71 9.55 7.80 -7.48
N PRO A 72 9.39 6.51 -7.83
CA PRO A 72 10.46 5.73 -8.46
C PRO A 72 10.85 6.31 -9.82
N LEU A 73 12.14 6.40 -10.12
CA LEU A 73 12.66 6.93 -11.40
C LEU A 73 12.12 6.14 -12.62
N ALA A 74 11.98 4.83 -12.48
CA ALA A 74 11.48 3.96 -13.54
C ALA A 74 9.93 3.91 -13.63
N ALA A 75 9.21 4.53 -12.69
CA ALA A 75 7.75 4.44 -12.68
C ALA A 75 7.11 5.40 -13.69
N SER A 76 6.28 4.85 -14.57
CA SER A 76 5.42 5.64 -15.45
C SER A 76 4.44 6.52 -14.63
N ALA A 77 3.88 7.54 -15.27
CA ALA A 77 2.88 8.39 -14.62
C ALA A 77 1.66 7.58 -14.15
N ALA A 78 1.21 6.62 -14.96
CA ALA A 78 0.10 5.73 -14.63
C ALA A 78 0.43 4.81 -13.44
N ALA A 79 1.65 4.24 -13.39
CA ALA A 79 2.08 3.43 -12.24
C ALA A 79 2.09 4.26 -10.94
N THR A 80 2.62 5.48 -11.04
CA THR A 80 2.70 6.41 -9.91
C THR A 80 1.31 6.79 -9.42
N ALA A 81 0.39 7.11 -10.33
CA ALA A 81 -1.01 7.41 -10.01
C ALA A 81 -1.68 6.24 -9.30
N LEU A 82 -1.45 5.00 -9.75
CA LEU A 82 -1.97 3.82 -9.08
C LEU A 82 -1.45 3.71 -7.64
N ILE A 83 -0.13 3.79 -7.44
CA ILE A 83 0.49 3.72 -6.10
C ILE A 83 -0.05 4.81 -5.17
N GLN A 84 -0.30 6.02 -5.68
CA GLN A 84 -0.89 7.11 -4.90
C GLN A 84 -2.28 6.78 -4.35
N THR A 85 -3.07 5.96 -5.04
CA THR A 85 -4.38 5.51 -4.53
C THR A 85 -4.29 4.40 -3.48
N MET A 86 -3.19 3.65 -3.46
CA MET A 86 -2.95 2.55 -2.52
C MET A 86 -2.26 3.03 -1.23
N LEU A 87 -1.23 3.87 -1.36
CA LEU A 87 -0.45 4.41 -0.24
C LEU A 87 -1.08 5.67 0.36
N VAL A 88 -2.37 5.59 0.69
CA VAL A 88 -3.13 6.65 1.35
C VAL A 88 -3.18 6.36 2.85
N VAL A 89 -2.78 7.34 3.68
CA VAL A 89 -2.72 7.14 5.15
C VAL A 89 -4.10 6.81 5.72
N GLN A 90 -5.13 7.57 5.33
CA GLN A 90 -6.49 7.34 5.80
C GLN A 90 -7.08 6.11 5.11
N ALA A 91 -7.20 5.00 5.83
CA ALA A 91 -7.66 3.72 5.29
C ALA A 91 -8.95 3.81 4.46
N PRO A 92 -10.02 4.54 4.88
CA PRO A 92 -11.26 4.63 4.09
C PRO A 92 -11.12 5.37 2.75
N LYS A 93 -10.01 6.09 2.54
CA LYS A 93 -9.71 6.80 1.29
C LYS A 93 -8.79 6.02 0.36
N ARG A 94 -8.30 4.85 0.77
CA ARG A 94 -7.56 3.95 -0.12
C ARG A 94 -8.49 3.43 -1.21
N ALA A 95 -7.95 3.20 -2.40
CA ALA A 95 -8.68 2.52 -3.47
C ALA A 95 -9.20 1.17 -3.00
N ARG A 96 -10.33 0.74 -3.55
CA ARG A 96 -10.77 -0.65 -3.42
C ARG A 96 -10.03 -1.51 -4.42
N LEU A 97 -10.01 -2.82 -4.18
CA LEU A 97 -9.41 -3.78 -5.12
C LEU A 97 -10.04 -3.69 -6.52
N SER A 98 -11.36 -3.44 -6.59
CA SER A 98 -12.07 -3.21 -7.86
C SER A 98 -11.48 -2.03 -8.65
N ASP A 99 -11.18 -0.93 -7.96
CA ASP A 99 -10.67 0.29 -8.57
C ASP A 99 -9.26 0.03 -9.12
N ILE A 100 -8.43 -0.69 -8.35
CA ILE A 100 -7.07 -1.12 -8.74
C ILE A 100 -7.10 -2.01 -9.98
N CYS A 101 -7.95 -3.04 -10.01
CA CYS A 101 -8.07 -3.94 -11.16
C CYS A 101 -8.54 -3.22 -12.43
N SER A 102 -9.33 -2.16 -12.29
CA SER A 102 -9.79 -1.33 -13.41
C SER A 102 -8.82 -0.22 -13.82
N HIS A 103 -7.72 -0.05 -13.09
CA HIS A 103 -6.81 1.07 -13.31
C HIS A 103 -6.02 0.90 -14.62
N ALA A 104 -5.83 2.00 -15.36
CA ALA A 104 -5.19 2.00 -16.68
C ALA A 104 -3.83 1.30 -16.68
N TRP A 105 -2.99 1.51 -15.66
CA TRP A 105 -1.68 0.84 -15.55
C TRP A 105 -1.78 -0.69 -15.48
N VAL A 106 -2.80 -1.23 -14.81
CA VAL A 106 -3.00 -2.69 -14.72
C VAL A 106 -3.50 -3.23 -16.05
N LEU A 107 -4.43 -2.52 -16.70
CA LEU A 107 -5.02 -2.93 -17.98
C LEU A 107 -4.04 -2.83 -19.16
N ASP A 108 -3.10 -1.88 -19.12
CA ASP A 108 -2.09 -1.69 -20.16
C ASP A 108 -1.07 -2.84 -20.17
N GLY A 109 -0.64 -3.30 -18.99
CA GLY A 109 0.23 -4.47 -18.85
C GLY A 109 -0.43 -5.76 -19.32
N ALA A 110 -1.73 -5.93 -19.11
CA ALA A 110 -2.48 -7.09 -19.58
C ALA A 110 -2.53 -7.19 -21.12
N ARG A 111 -2.62 -6.04 -21.81
CA ARG A 111 -2.66 -5.99 -23.29
C ARG A 111 -1.31 -6.22 -23.97
N SER A 112 -0.22 -6.07 -23.23
CA SER A 112 1.14 -6.24 -23.73
C SER A 112 1.65 -7.69 -23.59
N ALA A 113 0.88 -8.56 -22.94
CA ALA A 113 1.20 -9.97 -22.70
C ALA A 113 0.45 -10.94 -23.64
N ASP A 114 -0.37 -10.39 -24.55
CA ASP A 114 -1.01 -11.09 -25.68
C ASP A 114 -0.25 -10.77 -26.98
#